data_AF-A0A182AMG5-F1
#
_entry.id   AF-A0A182AMG5-F1
#
_cell.length_a   1.000
_cell.length_b   1.000
_cell.length_c   1.000
_cell.angle_alpha   90.00
_cell.angle_beta   90.00
_cell.angle_gamma   90.00
#
_symmetry.space_group_name_H-M   'P 1'
#
loop_
_entity.id
_entity.type
_entity.pdbx_description
1 polymer ?
#
loop_
_entity_poly.entity_id
_entity_poly.type
_entity_poly.pdbx_seq_one_letter_code
_entity_poly.pdbx_strand_id
1 'polypeptide(L)'
;MTFTPRLVSTWWRARRSLLLWGLPLLLASLTAVLGAAVPAAAAPGLCVGPVCAEEITRSAKHHWQLRLRVNDQQGRHERLVVDCRDGHLSPAAGPVERGYAAAVARRACRLAGEAPAVAMNLRP
;
A
#
# COMPACT_ATOMS: atom_id res chain seq x y z
N MET A 1 39.81 -11.61 67.26
CA MET A 1 38.82 -10.87 66.43
C MET A 1 39.61 -9.77 65.72
N THR A 2 39.70 -9.63 64.40
CA THR A 2 38.73 -9.89 63.33
C THR A 2 39.46 -9.98 61.98
N PHE A 3 38.97 -10.89 61.14
CA PHE A 3 39.41 -11.21 59.79
C PHE A 3 38.99 -10.11 58.80
N THR A 4 39.87 -9.64 57.90
CA THR A 4 39.54 -8.64 56.87
C THR A 4 39.68 -9.22 55.46
N PRO A 5 38.59 -9.66 54.80
CA PRO A 5 38.60 -10.05 53.39
C PRO A 5 38.12 -8.87 52.52
N ARG A 6 39.02 -8.07 51.93
CA ARG A 6 38.63 -6.90 51.11
C ARG A 6 38.85 -7.02 49.60
N LEU A 7 39.48 -8.08 49.09
CA LEU A 7 39.97 -8.06 47.69
C LEU A 7 39.13 -8.82 46.64
N VAL A 8 38.14 -9.62 47.02
CA VAL A 8 37.39 -10.44 46.04
C VAL A 8 36.20 -9.69 45.40
N SER A 9 35.75 -8.58 45.97
CA SER A 9 34.44 -7.97 45.60
C SER A 9 34.46 -6.90 44.51
N THR A 10 35.63 -6.53 43.99
CA THR A 10 35.78 -5.42 43.03
C THR A 10 35.71 -5.87 41.57
N TRP A 11 36.18 -7.07 41.24
CA TRP A 11 36.18 -7.58 39.86
C TRP A 11 34.79 -8.00 39.34
N TRP A 12 33.89 -8.44 40.23
CA TRP A 12 32.51 -8.82 39.86
C TRP A 12 31.59 -7.63 39.64
N ARG A 13 31.89 -6.47 40.25
CA ARG A 13 31.10 -5.23 40.07
C ARG A 13 31.39 -4.55 38.73
N ALA A 14 32.64 -4.54 38.28
CA ALA A 14 33.01 -3.90 37.01
C ALA A 14 32.39 -4.61 35.79
N ARG A 15 32.37 -5.96 35.78
CA ARG A 15 31.80 -6.75 34.68
C ARG A 15 30.27 -6.67 34.59
N ARG A 16 29.57 -6.54 35.73
CA ARG A 16 28.10 -6.38 35.77
C ARG A 16 27.64 -4.99 35.30
N SER A 17 28.41 -3.94 35.59
CA SER A 17 28.03 -2.57 35.20
C SER A 17 28.13 -2.30 33.69
N LEU A 18 29.08 -2.93 32.99
CA LEU A 18 29.20 -2.80 31.52
C LEU A 18 28.04 -3.48 30.77
N LEU A 19 27.53 -4.61 31.27
CA LEU A 19 26.34 -5.29 30.74
C LEU A 19 25.04 -4.52 31.02
N LEU A 20 24.95 -3.88 32.19
CA LEU A 20 23.76 -3.12 32.62
C LEU A 20 23.57 -1.80 31.85
N TRP A 21 24.64 -1.20 31.31
CA TRP A 21 24.58 0.03 30.50
C TRP A 21 24.63 -0.22 28.99
N GLY A 22 25.22 -1.34 28.54
CA GLY A 22 25.23 -1.71 27.13
C GLY A 22 23.86 -2.15 26.61
N LEU A 23 23.09 -2.88 27.43
CA LEU A 23 21.76 -3.38 27.06
C LEU A 23 20.73 -2.26 26.77
N PRO A 24 20.57 -1.20 27.59
CA PRO A 24 19.63 -0.13 27.28
C PRO A 24 20.06 0.70 26.06
N LEU A 25 21.37 0.84 25.81
CA LEU A 25 21.89 1.52 24.63
C LEU A 25 21.62 0.72 23.34
N LEU A 26 21.78 -0.60 23.42
CA LEU A 26 21.47 -1.51 22.33
C LEU A 26 19.96 -1.56 22.07
N LEU A 27 19.12 -1.60 23.12
CA LEU A 27 17.67 -1.48 22.97
C LEU A 27 17.25 -0.13 22.36
N ALA A 28 17.85 0.97 22.80
CA ALA A 28 17.55 2.31 22.26
C ALA A 28 17.96 2.45 20.79
N SER A 29 19.09 1.85 20.40
CA SER A 29 19.51 1.81 19.00
C SER A 29 18.56 0.96 18.15
N LEU A 30 18.10 -0.17 18.69
CA LEU A 30 17.15 -1.05 18.01
C LEU A 30 15.79 -0.36 17.83
N THR A 31 15.26 0.31 18.86
CA THR A 31 14.00 1.05 18.75
C THR A 31 14.09 2.24 17.79
N ALA A 32 15.24 2.93 17.72
CA ALA A 32 15.46 3.99 16.75
C ALA A 32 15.43 3.44 15.31
N VAL A 33 16.05 2.28 15.05
CA VAL A 33 16.05 1.64 13.73
C VAL A 33 14.65 1.15 13.35
N LEU A 34 13.90 0.54 14.27
CA LEU A 34 12.52 0.11 13.98
C LEU A 34 11.54 1.30 13.84
N GLY A 35 11.74 2.37 14.60
CA GLY A 35 10.90 3.57 14.55
C GLY A 35 11.16 4.44 13.32
N ALA A 36 12.33 4.30 12.69
CA ALA A 36 12.69 4.98 11.44
C ALA A 36 12.09 4.32 10.19
N ALA A 37 11.07 3.47 10.34
CA ALA A 37 10.29 2.95 9.22
C ALA A 37 9.63 4.12 8.49
N VAL A 38 10.28 4.57 7.41
CA VAL A 38 9.74 5.58 6.50
C VAL A 38 8.42 5.02 5.96
N PRO A 39 7.31 5.78 5.98
CA PRO A 39 6.07 5.31 5.40
C PRO A 39 6.34 5.01 3.94
N ALA A 40 6.33 3.74 3.57
CA ALA A 40 6.41 3.33 2.19
C ALA A 40 5.17 3.89 1.50
N ALA A 41 5.35 4.96 0.73
CA ALA A 41 4.32 5.47 -0.16
C ALA A 41 4.05 4.35 -1.15
N ALA A 42 2.96 3.60 -0.93
CA ALA A 42 2.49 2.60 -1.87
C ALA A 42 2.42 3.30 -3.23
N ALA A 43 3.25 2.83 -4.18
CA ALA A 43 3.31 3.44 -5.49
C ALA A 43 1.87 3.52 -6.01
N PRO A 44 1.41 4.68 -6.50
CA PRO A 44 0.12 4.72 -7.18
C PRO A 44 0.24 3.68 -8.29
N GLY A 45 -0.63 2.67 -8.29
CA GLY A 45 -0.57 1.65 -9.33
C GLY A 45 -0.66 2.30 -10.71
N LEU A 46 -0.32 1.56 -11.77
CA LEU A 46 -0.12 2.10 -13.12
C LEU A 46 -1.10 3.22 -13.49
N CYS A 47 -0.63 4.47 -13.54
CA CYS A 47 -1.43 5.63 -13.89
C CYS A 47 -1.26 6.02 -15.34
N VAL A 48 -2.36 6.36 -15.99
CA VAL A 48 -2.41 6.92 -17.34
C VAL A 48 -3.29 8.15 -17.26
N GLY A 49 -2.68 9.34 -17.39
CA GLY A 49 -3.38 10.62 -17.26
C GLY A 49 -4.14 10.73 -15.93
N PRO A 50 -5.44 11.10 -15.93
CA PRO A 50 -6.25 11.25 -14.71
C PRO A 50 -6.69 9.92 -14.07
N VAL A 51 -6.34 8.77 -14.63
CA VAL A 51 -6.75 7.44 -14.15
C VAL A 51 -5.55 6.69 -13.59
N CYS A 52 -5.68 6.17 -12.37
CA CYS A 52 -4.71 5.26 -11.77
C CYS A 52 -5.33 3.88 -11.57
N ALA A 53 -4.62 2.82 -11.97
CA ALA A 53 -5.02 1.46 -11.61
C ALA A 53 -4.67 1.20 -10.14
N GLU A 54 -5.61 0.68 -9.36
CA GLU A 54 -5.36 0.30 -7.98
C GLU A 54 -5.19 -1.21 -7.84
N GLU A 55 -6.10 -1.97 -8.45
CA GLU A 55 -6.12 -3.42 -8.30
C GLU A 55 -6.74 -4.06 -9.55
N ILE A 56 -6.18 -5.20 -9.95
CA ILE A 56 -6.75 -6.03 -11.00
C ILE A 56 -6.92 -7.42 -10.40
N THR A 57 -8.17 -7.86 -10.25
CA THR A 57 -8.49 -9.15 -9.65
C THR A 57 -9.28 -9.99 -10.64
N ARG A 58 -9.10 -11.30 -10.58
CA ARG A 58 -9.95 -12.23 -11.28
C ARG A 58 -11.05 -12.68 -10.33
N SER A 59 -12.30 -12.41 -10.67
CA SER A 59 -13.46 -12.81 -9.87
C SER A 59 -13.64 -14.33 -9.88
N ALA A 60 -14.23 -14.86 -8.80
CA ALA A 60 -14.47 -16.29 -8.59
C ALA A 60 -15.37 -16.93 -9.65
N LYS A 61 -16.10 -16.13 -10.45
CA LYS A 61 -16.97 -16.59 -11.54
C LYS A 61 -16.36 -16.44 -12.94
N HIS A 62 -15.04 -16.21 -13.03
CA HIS A 62 -14.20 -16.20 -14.24
C HIS A 62 -13.95 -14.88 -14.98
N HIS A 63 -14.44 -13.73 -14.50
CA HIS A 63 -14.22 -12.45 -15.17
C HIS A 63 -13.25 -11.53 -14.41
N TRP A 64 -12.50 -10.72 -15.15
CA TRP A 64 -11.64 -9.71 -14.55
C TRP A 64 -12.44 -8.53 -14.01
N GLN A 65 -12.09 -8.13 -12.79
CA GLN A 65 -12.54 -6.90 -12.15
C GLN A 65 -11.36 -5.95 -12.00
N LEU A 66 -11.53 -4.71 -12.45
CA LEU A 66 -10.52 -3.68 -12.30
C LEU A 66 -11.02 -2.60 -11.35
N ARG A 67 -10.16 -2.20 -10.42
CA ARG A 67 -10.37 -1.04 -9.57
C ARG A 67 -9.49 0.08 -10.06
N LEU A 68 -10.12 1.17 -10.46
CA LEU A 68 -9.48 2.36 -10.98
C LEU A 68 -9.76 3.52 -10.02
N ARG A 69 -8.81 4.43 -9.87
CA ARG A 69 -9.00 5.72 -9.20
C ARG A 69 -8.93 6.80 -10.26
N VAL A 70 -10.02 7.53 -10.45
CA VAL A 70 -10.03 8.73 -11.30
C VAL A 70 -9.77 9.96 -10.45
N ASN A 71 -9.14 10.96 -11.03
CA ASN A 71 -8.91 12.25 -10.41
C ASN A 71 -9.32 13.36 -11.38
N ASP A 72 -9.98 14.41 -10.88
CA ASP A 72 -10.28 15.60 -11.66
C ASP A 72 -9.23 16.71 -11.44
N GLN A 73 -9.36 17.79 -12.20
CA GLN A 73 -8.50 18.97 -12.08
C GLN A 73 -8.76 19.80 -10.81
N GLN A 74 -9.82 19.48 -10.06
CA GLN A 74 -10.22 20.13 -8.82
C GLN A 74 -9.73 19.34 -7.59
N GLY A 75 -8.97 18.26 -7.79
CA GLY A 75 -8.42 17.41 -6.74
C GLY A 75 -9.43 16.40 -6.17
N ARG A 76 -10.60 16.22 -6.79
CA ARG A 76 -11.56 15.19 -6.40
C ARG A 76 -11.14 13.88 -7.03
N HIS A 77 -11.01 12.86 -6.19
CA HIS A 77 -10.74 11.50 -6.62
C HIS A 77 -11.93 10.60 -6.34
N GLU A 78 -12.14 9.64 -7.23
CA GLU A 78 -13.22 8.67 -7.10
C GLU A 78 -12.74 7.27 -7.47
N ARG A 79 -13.20 6.27 -6.72
CA ARG A 79 -12.87 4.87 -6.97
C ARG A 79 -13.95 4.25 -7.85
N LEU A 80 -13.53 3.69 -8.97
CA LEU A 80 -14.36 3.04 -9.98
C LEU A 80 -14.05 1.56 -10.01
N VAL A 81 -15.10 0.75 -10.12
CA VAL A 81 -15.00 -0.70 -10.31
C VAL A 81 -15.50 -1.02 -11.72
N VAL A 82 -14.71 -1.76 -12.47
CA VAL A 82 -15.02 -2.21 -13.82
C VAL A 82 -15.19 -3.72 -13.81
N ASP A 83 -16.33 -4.20 -14.30
CA ASP A 83 -16.51 -5.61 -14.63
C ASP A 83 -16.26 -5.82 -16.12
N CYS A 84 -15.20 -6.55 -16.48
CA CYS A 84 -14.84 -6.79 -17.87
C CYS A 84 -15.80 -7.71 -18.62
N ARG A 85 -16.68 -8.44 -17.92
CA ARG A 85 -17.69 -9.29 -18.55
C ARG A 85 -18.61 -8.47 -19.45
N ASP A 86 -19.17 -7.42 -18.87
CA ASP A 86 -20.20 -6.58 -19.49
C ASP A 86 -19.68 -5.18 -19.81
N GLY A 87 -18.42 -4.89 -19.45
CA GLY A 87 -17.84 -3.55 -19.54
C GLY A 87 -18.53 -2.54 -18.60
N HIS A 88 -19.16 -3.00 -17.52
CA HIS A 88 -19.91 -2.08 -16.66
C HIS A 88 -18.96 -1.30 -15.75
N LEU A 89 -19.10 0.04 -15.71
CA LEU A 89 -18.36 0.92 -14.82
C LEU A 89 -19.25 1.32 -13.64
N SER A 90 -18.79 1.12 -12.41
CA SER A 90 -19.53 1.45 -11.19
C SER A 90 -18.71 2.36 -10.28
N PRO A 91 -19.27 3.48 -9.79
CA PRO A 91 -20.59 4.02 -10.16
C PRO A 91 -20.61 4.51 -11.63
N ALA A 92 -21.80 4.55 -12.24
CA ALA A 92 -21.95 4.95 -13.63
C ALA A 92 -21.88 6.48 -13.82
N ALA A 93 -22.26 7.24 -12.79
CA ALA A 93 -22.27 8.70 -12.78
C ALA A 93 -21.63 9.23 -11.51
N GLY A 94 -21.11 10.45 -11.60
CA GLY A 94 -20.56 11.19 -10.47
C GLY A 94 -19.79 12.44 -10.94
N PRO A 95 -19.16 13.17 -10.02
CA PRO A 95 -18.58 14.48 -10.30
C PRO A 95 -17.36 14.45 -11.20
N VAL A 96 -16.64 13.31 -11.27
CA VAL A 96 -15.43 13.14 -12.08
C VAL A 96 -15.77 12.56 -13.45
N GLU A 97 -15.12 13.06 -14.51
CA GLU A 97 -15.29 12.62 -15.90
C GLU A 97 -14.86 11.16 -16.09
N ARG A 98 -15.71 10.35 -16.74
CA ARG A 98 -15.54 8.88 -16.87
C ARG A 98 -15.26 8.41 -18.28
N GLY A 99 -15.35 9.28 -19.29
CA GLY A 99 -15.07 8.94 -20.68
C GLY A 99 -13.65 8.43 -20.84
N TYR A 100 -12.69 9.14 -20.23
CA TYR A 100 -11.30 8.71 -20.20
C TYR A 100 -11.11 7.38 -19.44
N ALA A 101 -11.73 7.23 -18.27
CA ALA A 101 -11.67 6.00 -17.47
C ALA A 101 -12.24 4.79 -18.22
N ALA A 102 -13.36 4.96 -18.91
CA ALA A 102 -13.98 3.93 -19.72
C ALA A 102 -13.12 3.55 -20.94
N ALA A 103 -12.41 4.50 -21.57
CA ALA A 103 -11.46 4.18 -22.63
C ALA A 103 -10.29 3.32 -22.12
N VAL A 104 -9.69 3.70 -20.98
CA VAL A 104 -8.63 2.93 -20.31
C VAL A 104 -9.13 1.54 -19.93
N ALA A 105 -10.32 1.45 -19.34
CA ALA A 105 -10.93 0.20 -18.94
C ALA A 105 -11.21 -0.74 -20.13
N ARG A 106 -11.74 -0.23 -21.25
CA ARG A 106 -11.90 -1.02 -22.50
C ARG A 106 -10.59 -1.61 -22.97
N ARG A 107 -9.51 -0.82 -22.94
CA ARG A 107 -8.19 -1.29 -23.34
C ARG A 107 -7.68 -2.36 -22.38
N ALA A 108 -7.83 -2.14 -21.08
CA ALA A 108 -7.38 -3.07 -20.05
C ALA A 108 -8.13 -4.41 -20.10
N CYS A 109 -9.46 -4.41 -20.25
CA CYS A 109 -10.24 -5.62 -20.42
C CYS A 109 -9.80 -6.41 -21.66
N ARG A 110 -9.57 -5.71 -22.79
CA ARG A 110 -9.06 -6.36 -24.02
C ARG A 110 -7.71 -7.03 -23.80
N LEU A 111 -6.81 -6.39 -23.04
CA LEU A 111 -5.51 -6.97 -22.68
C LEU A 111 -5.64 -8.16 -21.73
N ALA A 112 -6.67 -8.18 -20.90
CA ALA A 112 -6.99 -9.29 -20.02
C ALA A 112 -7.61 -10.51 -20.74
N GLY A 113 -7.90 -10.38 -22.05
CA GLY A 113 -8.56 -11.41 -22.86
C GLY A 113 -10.09 -11.29 -22.89
N GLU A 114 -10.65 -10.34 -22.14
CA GLU A 114 -12.08 -10.04 -22.14
C GLU A 114 -12.39 -8.96 -23.18
N ALA A 115 -12.99 -9.35 -24.30
CA ALA A 115 -13.58 -8.39 -25.23
C ALA A 115 -15.00 -8.07 -24.72
N PRO A 116 -15.26 -6.89 -24.12
CA PRO A 116 -16.60 -6.54 -23.68
C PRO A 116 -17.53 -6.51 -24.91
N ALA A 117 -18.60 -7.31 -24.87
CA ALA A 117 -19.56 -7.46 -25.96
C ALA A 117 -20.40 -6.19 -26.22
N VAL A 118 -20.38 -5.24 -25.28
CA VAL A 118 -21.16 -4.01 -25.31
C VAL A 118 -20.22 -2.82 -25.28
N ALA A 119 -20.47 -1.84 -26.15
CA ALA A 119 -19.85 -0.53 -26.06
C ALA A 119 -20.16 0.04 -24.66
N MET A 120 -19.15 0.14 -23.80
CA MET A 120 -19.24 0.76 -22.48
C MET A 120 -20.16 1.97 -22.54
N ASN A 121 -21.36 1.82 -21.95
CA ASN A 121 -22.46 2.79 -22.05
C ASN A 121 -22.09 4.03 -21.24
N LEU A 122 -21.24 4.87 -21.84
CA LEU A 122 -21.06 6.26 -21.44
C LEU A 122 -22.31 7.00 -21.88
N ARG A 123 -23.29 7.14 -20.98
CA ARG A 123 -24.29 8.18 -21.16
C ARG A 123 -23.62 9.51 -20.82
N PRO A 124 -23.57 10.47 -21.77
CA PRO A 124 -22.98 11.78 -21.52
C PRO A 124 -23.71 12.54 -20.41
#